data_AF-A0A4R3NB07-F1
#
_entry.id   AF-A0A4R3NB07-F1
#
_cell.length_a   1.000
_cell.length_b   1.000
_cell.length_c   1.000
_cell.angle_alpha   90.00
_cell.angle_beta   90.00
_cell.angle_gamma   90.00
#
_symmetry.space_group_name_H-M   'P 1'
#
loop_
_entity.id
_entity.type
_entity.pdbx_description
1 polymer ?
#
loop_
_entity_poly.entity_id
_entity_poly.type
_entity_poly.pdbx_seq_one_letter_code
_entity_poly.pdbx_strand_id
1 'polypeptide(L)'
;MNRKTQLMWLPSAGFGIGGIVAAYSGDLLIYGLGMMGFLGGAAVGYARIGTVSSALLSGLYGAVGFFVGFYVSFLLVLDVWEPPLHYFFMGIISGAIGGAFIGLSLRQKKAIVRIGLGGALAFGAGLSLLNVVNSPIIFAVSMMIGGGILSLFLKDL
;
A
#
# COMPACT_ATOMS: atom_id res chain seq x y z
N MET A 1 14.07 -20.10 3.22
CA MET A 1 14.09 -18.93 2.30
C MET A 1 14.99 -17.86 2.88
N ASN A 2 15.87 -17.21 2.10
CA ASN A 2 16.79 -16.20 2.65
C ASN A 2 16.04 -14.86 2.93
N ARG A 3 16.58 -14.03 3.84
CA ARG A 3 15.95 -12.77 4.28
C ARG A 3 15.74 -11.74 3.15
N LYS A 4 16.64 -11.71 2.17
CA LYS A 4 16.51 -10.83 0.98
C LYS A 4 15.32 -11.26 0.12
N THR A 5 15.10 -12.56 -0.01
CA THR A 5 13.93 -13.11 -0.72
C THR A 5 12.65 -12.80 0.04
N GLN A 6 12.63 -12.94 1.37
CA GLN A 6 11.47 -12.55 2.19
C GLN A 6 11.11 -11.07 2.02
N LEU A 7 12.11 -10.19 2.04
CA LEU A 7 11.91 -8.75 1.85
C LEU A 7 11.34 -8.38 0.48
N MET A 8 11.53 -9.21 -0.55
CA MET A 8 11.02 -8.96 -1.91
C MET A 8 9.62 -9.53 -2.14
N TRP A 9 9.34 -10.74 -1.65
CA TRP A 9 8.12 -11.47 -2.02
C TRP A 9 6.96 -11.23 -1.06
N LEU A 10 7.22 -11.11 0.25
CA LEU A 10 6.14 -10.96 1.23
C LEU A 10 5.35 -9.67 1.04
N PRO A 11 5.97 -8.47 0.95
CA PRO A 11 5.20 -7.23 0.76
C PRO A 11 4.39 -7.26 -0.54
N SER A 12 4.99 -7.75 -1.63
CA SER A 12 4.32 -7.95 -2.93
C SER A 12 3.08 -8.85 -2.80
N ALA A 13 3.20 -9.98 -2.11
CA ALA A 13 2.08 -10.88 -1.87
C ALA A 13 1.02 -10.26 -0.96
N GLY A 14 1.41 -9.58 0.12
CA GLY A 14 0.50 -8.95 1.08
C GLY A 14 -0.34 -7.85 0.42
N PHE A 15 0.29 -6.95 -0.33
CA PHE A 15 -0.40 -5.92 -1.09
C PHE A 15 -1.20 -6.49 -2.27
N GLY A 16 -0.71 -7.54 -2.94
CA GLY A 16 -1.43 -8.24 -4.00
C GLY A 16 -2.74 -8.88 -3.53
N ILE A 17 -2.68 -9.69 -2.47
CA ILE A 17 -3.85 -10.31 -1.86
C ILE A 17 -4.80 -9.23 -1.34
N GLY A 18 -4.25 -8.19 -0.70
CA GLY A 18 -5.01 -7.01 -0.30
C GLY A 18 -5.74 -6.34 -1.45
N GLY A 19 -5.06 -6.17 -2.60
CA GLY A 19 -5.64 -5.61 -3.81
C GLY A 19 -6.78 -6.45 -4.37
N ILE A 20 -6.67 -7.78 -4.35
CA ILE A 20 -7.77 -8.69 -4.70
C ILE A 20 -8.96 -8.43 -3.77
N VAL A 21 -8.74 -8.44 -2.45
CA VAL A 21 -9.80 -8.19 -1.47
C VAL A 21 -10.49 -6.85 -1.76
N ALA A 22 -9.70 -5.79 -1.95
CA ALA A 22 -10.23 -4.47 -2.29
C ALA A 22 -11.03 -4.42 -3.59
N ALA A 23 -10.54 -5.07 -4.66
CA ALA A 23 -11.24 -5.13 -5.94
C ALA A 23 -12.57 -5.86 -5.88
N TYR A 24 -12.67 -6.93 -5.07
CA TYR A 24 -13.91 -7.70 -4.91
C TYR A 24 -14.83 -7.16 -3.81
N SER A 25 -14.44 -6.09 -3.11
CA SER A 25 -15.24 -5.53 -2.01
C SER A 25 -16.48 -4.76 -2.49
N GLY A 26 -16.55 -4.37 -3.77
CA GLY A 26 -17.68 -3.62 -4.32
C GLY A 26 -17.98 -2.36 -3.49
N ASP A 27 -19.19 -2.25 -2.96
CA ASP A 27 -19.64 -1.13 -2.11
C ASP A 27 -18.85 -1.00 -0.79
N LEU A 28 -18.14 -2.05 -0.39
CA LEU A 28 -17.27 -2.08 0.79
C LEU A 28 -15.82 -1.70 0.45
N LEU A 29 -15.58 -0.97 -0.63
CA LEU A 29 -14.24 -0.59 -1.11
C LEU A 29 -13.34 -0.02 0.01
N ILE A 30 -13.90 0.81 0.90
CA ILE A 30 -13.16 1.38 2.04
C ILE A 30 -12.64 0.29 2.99
N TYR A 31 -13.47 -0.71 3.30
CA TYR A 31 -13.05 -1.88 4.09
C TYR A 31 -12.00 -2.70 3.34
N GLY A 32 -12.19 -2.90 2.04
CA GLY A 32 -11.24 -3.58 1.18
C GLY A 32 -9.87 -2.93 1.16
N LEU A 33 -9.81 -1.60 1.04
CA LEU A 33 -8.58 -0.81 1.08
C LEU A 33 -7.94 -0.82 2.47
N GLY A 34 -8.74 -0.79 3.54
CA GLY A 34 -8.26 -0.99 4.92
C GLY A 34 -7.61 -2.37 5.10
N MET A 35 -8.23 -3.42 4.57
CA MET A 35 -7.68 -4.79 4.57
C MET A 35 -6.42 -4.90 3.73
N MET A 36 -6.35 -4.21 2.59
CA MET A 36 -5.13 -4.13 1.79
C MET A 36 -3.99 -3.44 2.54
N GLY A 37 -4.27 -2.31 3.20
CA GLY A 37 -3.31 -1.64 4.07
C GLY A 37 -2.86 -2.54 5.22
N PHE A 38 -3.78 -3.30 5.81
CA PHE A 38 -3.46 -4.26 6.86
C PHE A 38 -2.54 -5.38 6.38
N LEU A 39 -2.91 -6.07 5.30
CA LEU A 39 -2.18 -7.20 4.77
C LEU A 39 -0.81 -6.78 4.22
N GLY A 40 -0.75 -5.67 3.49
CA GLY A 40 0.49 -5.09 3.02
C GLY A 40 1.41 -4.66 4.16
N GLY A 41 0.88 -3.92 5.13
CA GLY A 41 1.62 -3.50 6.32
C GLY A 41 2.13 -4.68 7.16
N ALA A 42 1.29 -5.70 7.36
CA ALA A 42 1.67 -6.90 8.09
C ALA A 42 2.78 -7.69 7.39
N ALA A 43 2.70 -7.80 6.07
CA ALA A 43 3.74 -8.44 5.27
C ALA A 43 5.07 -7.68 5.34
N VAL A 44 5.05 -6.34 5.32
CA VAL A 44 6.26 -5.51 5.50
C VAL A 44 6.86 -5.70 6.89
N GLY A 45 6.04 -5.63 7.95
CA GLY A 45 6.49 -5.83 9.33
C GLY A 45 7.12 -7.21 9.54
N TYR A 46 6.44 -8.26 9.08
CA TYR A 46 6.94 -9.63 9.16
C TYR A 46 8.22 -9.83 8.35
N ALA A 47 8.28 -9.33 7.11
CA ALA A 47 9.45 -9.48 6.26
C ALA A 47 10.70 -8.81 6.86
N ARG A 48 10.51 -7.71 7.60
CA ARG A 48 11.61 -6.94 8.18
C ARG A 48 12.09 -7.51 9.52
N ILE A 49 11.17 -7.75 10.45
CA ILE A 49 11.49 -8.06 11.85
C ILE A 49 11.30 -9.56 12.14
N GLY A 50 10.45 -10.26 11.38
CA GLY A 50 10.25 -11.71 11.49
C GLY A 50 9.31 -12.14 12.63
N THR A 51 8.69 -11.21 13.35
CA THR A 51 7.81 -11.52 14.49
C THR A 51 6.35 -11.23 14.18
N VAL A 52 5.43 -12.05 14.72
CA VAL A 52 3.99 -11.86 14.54
C VAL A 52 3.51 -10.52 15.13
N SER A 53 4.05 -10.11 16.28
CA SER A 53 3.72 -8.82 16.89
C SER A 53 4.08 -7.64 15.99
N SER A 54 5.24 -7.70 15.30
CA SER A 54 5.64 -6.65 14.36
C SER A 54 4.75 -6.62 13.11
N ALA A 55 4.29 -7.79 12.66
CA ALA A 55 3.34 -7.91 11.57
C ALA A 55 1.99 -7.29 11.94
N LEU A 56 1.44 -7.66 13.10
CA LEU A 56 0.17 -7.11 13.59
C LEU A 56 0.23 -5.59 13.76
N LEU A 57 1.28 -5.07 14.40
CA LEU A 57 1.45 -3.64 14.56
C LEU A 57 1.56 -2.94 13.19
N SER A 58 2.45 -3.41 12.32
CA SER A 58 2.63 -2.80 11.00
C SER A 58 1.38 -2.92 10.13
N GLY A 59 0.59 -3.98 10.30
CA GLY A 59 -0.72 -4.13 9.67
C GLY A 59 -1.72 -3.11 10.19
N LEU A 60 -1.84 -2.92 11.51
CA LEU A 60 -2.73 -1.90 12.07
C LEU A 60 -2.34 -0.49 11.62
N TYR A 61 -1.04 -0.16 11.64
CA TYR A 61 -0.54 1.10 11.10
C TYR A 61 -0.81 1.24 9.60
N GLY A 62 -0.60 0.16 8.83
CA GLY A 62 -0.91 0.13 7.40
C GLY A 62 -2.39 0.35 7.13
N ALA A 63 -3.29 -0.29 7.87
CA ALA A 63 -4.73 -0.13 7.74
C ALA A 63 -5.16 1.32 8.02
N VAL A 64 -4.69 1.89 9.13
CA VAL A 64 -4.98 3.28 9.50
C VAL A 64 -4.40 4.24 8.46
N GLY A 65 -3.15 4.05 8.06
CA GLY A 65 -2.49 4.90 7.08
C GLY A 65 -3.17 4.86 5.70
N PHE A 66 -3.59 3.67 5.25
CA PHE A 66 -4.34 3.53 4.01
C PHE A 66 -5.74 4.15 4.10
N PHE A 67 -6.45 3.92 5.21
CA PHE A 67 -7.76 4.51 5.43
C PHE A 67 -7.68 6.04 5.43
N VAL A 68 -6.78 6.62 6.24
CA VAL A 68 -6.57 8.07 6.32
C VAL A 68 -6.12 8.62 4.98
N GLY A 69 -5.14 7.96 4.36
CA GLY A 69 -4.60 8.41 3.08
C GLY A 69 -5.64 8.40 1.97
N PHE A 70 -6.47 7.37 1.90
CA PHE A 70 -7.55 7.27 0.93
C PHE A 70 -8.67 8.27 1.23
N TYR A 71 -9.11 8.39 2.49
CA TYR A 71 -10.16 9.34 2.90
C TYR A 71 -9.76 10.80 2.63
N VAL A 72 -8.54 11.18 3.01
CA VAL A 72 -7.99 12.52 2.72
C VAL A 72 -7.92 12.77 1.22
N SER A 73 -7.50 11.78 0.44
CA SER A 73 -7.49 11.88 -1.02
C SER A 73 -8.89 12.01 -1.60
N PHE A 74 -9.86 11.27 -1.06
CA PHE A 74 -11.24 11.30 -1.52
C PHE A 74 -11.86 12.68 -1.29
N LEU A 75 -11.65 13.28 -0.11
CA LEU A 75 -12.08 14.64 0.20
C LEU A 75 -11.39 15.69 -0.68
N LEU A 76 -10.06 15.63 -0.80
CA LEU A 76 -9.29 16.61 -1.57
C LEU A 76 -9.55 16.54 -3.08
N VAL A 77 -9.79 15.34 -3.61
CA VAL A 77 -9.89 15.12 -5.05
C VAL A 77 -11.32 15.31 -5.54
N LEU A 78 -12.34 14.87 -4.80
CA LEU A 78 -13.73 15.11 -5.19
C LEU A 78 -14.18 16.56 -5.02
N ASP A 79 -13.66 17.28 -4.02
CA ASP A 79 -14.06 18.68 -3.80
C ASP A 79 -13.36 19.67 -4.76
N VAL A 80 -12.23 19.30 -5.36
CA VAL A 80 -11.35 20.27 -6.04
C VAL A 80 -11.03 19.93 -7.49
N TRP A 81 -11.10 18.67 -7.92
CA TRP A 81 -10.49 18.27 -9.20
C TRP A 81 -11.28 17.19 -9.96
N GLU A 82 -11.82 17.57 -11.13
CA GLU A 82 -12.26 16.65 -12.21
C GLU A 82 -11.22 16.48 -13.37
N PRO A 83 -9.95 16.08 -13.15
CA PRO A 83 -9.04 15.75 -14.25
C PRO A 83 -8.88 14.24 -14.42
N PRO A 84 -8.45 13.77 -15.61
CA PRO A 84 -8.26 12.34 -15.93
C PRO A 84 -7.21 11.60 -15.05
N LEU A 85 -6.50 12.33 -14.19
CA LEU A 85 -5.45 11.84 -13.31
C LEU A 85 -5.87 11.73 -11.84
N HIS A 86 -7.15 11.90 -11.51
CA HIS A 86 -7.62 11.87 -10.12
C HIS A 86 -7.22 10.59 -9.38
N TYR A 87 -7.31 9.43 -10.02
CA TYR A 87 -6.87 8.14 -9.44
C TYR A 87 -5.37 8.06 -9.20
N PHE A 88 -4.55 8.71 -10.04
CA PHE A 88 -3.09 8.76 -9.85
C PHE A 88 -2.74 9.54 -8.58
N PHE A 89 -3.32 10.75 -8.42
CA PHE A 89 -3.08 11.58 -7.24
C PHE A 89 -3.63 10.96 -5.96
N MET A 90 -4.82 10.36 -6.02
CA MET A 90 -5.35 9.59 -4.90
C MET A 90 -4.41 8.44 -4.52
N GLY A 91 -3.84 7.74 -5.51
CA GLY A 91 -2.86 6.68 -5.25
C GLY A 91 -1.56 7.18 -4.65
N ILE A 92 -1.02 8.31 -5.13
CA ILE A 92 0.19 8.91 -4.57
C ILE A 92 -0.01 9.28 -3.11
N ILE A 93 -1.08 10.01 -2.79
CA ILE A 93 -1.32 10.53 -1.44
C ILE A 93 -1.64 9.38 -0.49
N SER A 94 -2.53 8.47 -0.90
CA SER A 94 -2.87 7.30 -0.07
C SER A 94 -1.68 6.38 0.14
N GLY A 95 -0.88 6.13 -0.90
CA GLY A 95 0.35 5.36 -0.82
C GLY A 95 1.42 6.02 0.04
N ALA A 96 1.58 7.34 -0.04
CA ALA A 96 2.53 8.09 0.78
C ALA A 96 2.19 8.00 2.26
N ILE A 97 0.92 8.26 2.61
CA ILE A 97 0.43 8.24 3.99
C ILE A 97 0.47 6.80 4.52
N GLY A 98 -0.07 5.83 3.78
CA GLY A 98 -0.01 4.42 4.13
C GLY A 98 1.43 3.93 4.37
N GLY A 99 2.33 4.25 3.45
CA GLY A 99 3.74 3.90 3.57
C GLY A 99 4.45 4.59 4.74
N ALA A 100 4.15 5.86 5.02
CA ALA A 100 4.70 6.58 6.16
C ALA A 100 4.26 5.97 7.50
N PHE A 101 2.99 5.56 7.61
CA PHE A 101 2.48 4.88 8.80
C PHE A 101 3.13 3.50 9.02
N ILE A 102 3.33 2.73 7.94
CA ILE A 102 4.11 1.49 8.01
C ILE A 102 5.56 1.78 8.43
N GLY A 103 6.17 2.86 7.94
CA GLY A 103 7.50 3.28 8.38
C GLY A 103 7.56 3.68 9.86
N LEU A 104 6.48 4.27 10.41
CA LEU A 104 6.36 4.62 11.82
C LEU A 104 6.34 3.36 12.72
N SER A 105 5.66 2.29 12.29
CA SER A 105 5.65 1.02 13.05
C SER A 105 7.04 0.41 13.19
N LEU A 106 7.92 0.65 12.22
CA LEU A 106 9.32 0.21 12.24
C LEU A 106 10.23 1.10 13.10
N ARG A 107 9.72 2.23 13.61
CA ARG A 107 10.45 3.20 14.47
C ARG A 107 11.74 3.74 13.84
N GLN A 108 11.82 3.78 12.52
CA GLN A 108 13.01 4.24 11.79
C GLN A 108 12.69 5.45 10.91
N LYS A 109 13.32 6.60 11.18
CA LYS A 109 13.09 7.85 10.41
C LYS A 109 13.32 7.67 8.91
N LYS A 110 14.36 6.92 8.52
CA LYS A 110 14.65 6.60 7.10
C LYS A 110 13.55 5.72 6.48
N ALA A 111 12.91 4.85 7.26
CA ALA A 111 11.86 3.97 6.79
C ALA A 111 10.58 4.75 6.48
N ILE A 112 10.22 5.74 7.30
CA ILE A 112 9.05 6.62 7.04
C ILE A 112 9.14 7.25 5.65
N VAL A 113 10.28 7.87 5.33
CA VAL A 113 10.47 8.55 4.05
C VAL A 113 10.52 7.56 2.89
N ARG A 114 11.29 6.48 3.02
CA ARG A 114 11.49 5.52 1.91
C ARG A 114 10.25 4.67 1.61
N ILE A 115 9.58 4.19 2.65
CA ILE A 115 8.35 3.40 2.51
C ILE A 115 7.20 4.32 2.09
N GLY A 116 7.16 5.56 2.57
CA GLY A 116 6.25 6.59 2.06
C GLY A 116 6.42 6.85 0.56
N LEU A 117 7.64 7.13 0.10
CA LEU A 117 7.92 7.34 -1.33
C LEU A 117 7.65 6.09 -2.18
N GLY A 118 8.07 4.91 -1.70
CA GLY A 118 7.80 3.65 -2.37
C GLY A 118 6.29 3.37 -2.47
N GLY A 119 5.54 3.66 -1.40
CA GLY A 119 4.09 3.54 -1.36
C GLY A 119 3.41 4.50 -2.33
N ALA A 120 3.85 5.76 -2.37
CA ALA A 120 3.31 6.77 -3.29
C ALA A 120 3.45 6.35 -4.76
N LEU A 121 4.65 5.88 -5.15
CA LEU A 121 4.92 5.42 -6.51
C LEU A 121 4.13 4.16 -6.85
N ALA A 122 4.12 3.18 -5.94
CA ALA A 122 3.41 1.92 -6.07
C ALA A 122 1.90 2.13 -6.29
N PHE A 123 1.28 2.92 -5.42
CA PHE A 123 -0.15 3.13 -5.44
C PHE A 123 -0.60 4.11 -6.51
N GLY A 124 0.17 5.18 -6.77
CA GLY A 124 -0.09 6.08 -7.89
C GLY A 124 -0.14 5.32 -9.21
N ALA A 125 0.91 4.53 -9.49
CA ALA A 125 0.96 3.71 -10.71
C ALA A 125 -0.19 2.70 -10.76
N GLY A 126 -0.46 2.00 -9.65
CA GLY A 126 -1.46 0.94 -9.66
C GLY A 126 -2.91 1.39 -9.75
N LEU A 127 -3.27 2.52 -9.14
CA LEU A 127 -4.61 3.12 -9.30
C LEU A 127 -4.79 3.75 -10.69
N SER A 128 -3.72 4.25 -11.31
CA SER A 128 -3.77 4.73 -12.70
C SER A 128 -4.06 3.60 -13.69
N LEU A 129 -3.46 2.42 -13.47
CA LEU A 129 -3.73 1.25 -14.29
C LEU A 129 -5.17 0.75 -14.13
N LEU A 130 -5.76 0.86 -12.93
CA LEU A 130 -7.17 0.54 -12.71
C LEU A 130 -8.07 1.43 -13.58
N ASN A 131 -7.78 2.73 -13.67
CA ASN A 131 -8.56 3.67 -14.49
C ASN A 131 -8.58 3.30 -15.98
N VAL A 132 -7.49 2.71 -16.49
CA VAL A 132 -7.37 2.38 -17.92
C VAL A 132 -8.04 1.05 -18.26
N VAL A 133 -7.92 0.04 -17.39
CA VAL A 133 -8.29 -1.33 -17.77
C VAL A 133 -9.52 -1.88 -17.04
N ASN A 134 -10.01 -1.16 -16.01
CA ASN A 134 -11.22 -1.47 -15.26
C ASN A 134 -11.40 -2.97 -14.94
N SER A 135 -10.31 -3.62 -14.53
CA SER A 135 -10.24 -5.07 -14.30
C SER A 135 -9.69 -5.35 -12.89
N PRO A 136 -10.39 -6.13 -12.07
CA PRO A 136 -9.99 -6.45 -10.70
C PRO A 136 -8.67 -7.23 -10.65
N ILE A 137 -8.42 -8.06 -11.68
CA ILE A 137 -7.16 -8.81 -11.82
C ILE A 137 -5.99 -7.86 -12.07
N ILE A 138 -6.18 -6.86 -12.92
CA ILE A 138 -5.13 -5.89 -13.25
C ILE A 138 -4.84 -5.00 -12.05
N PHE A 139 -5.85 -4.65 -11.25
CA PHE A 139 -5.62 -3.98 -9.98
C PHE A 139 -4.76 -4.81 -9.04
N ALA A 140 -5.10 -6.08 -8.84
CA ALA A 140 -4.32 -6.99 -7.99
C ALA A 140 -2.86 -7.12 -8.47
N VAL A 141 -2.65 -7.32 -9.77
CA VAL A 141 -1.31 -7.39 -10.37
C VAL A 141 -0.56 -6.07 -10.19
N SER A 142 -1.24 -4.94 -10.34
CA SER A 142 -0.65 -3.61 -10.14
C SER A 142 -0.24 -3.39 -8.68
N MET A 143 -1.05 -3.85 -7.72
CA MET A 143 -0.72 -3.81 -6.29
C MET A 143 0.44 -4.76 -5.94
N MET A 144 0.54 -5.93 -6.61
CA MET A 144 1.70 -6.82 -6.47
C MET A 144 2.98 -6.15 -6.96
N ILE A 145 2.94 -5.50 -8.13
CA ILE A 145 4.07 -4.72 -8.66
C ILE A 145 4.42 -3.59 -7.68
N GLY A 146 3.40 -2.90 -7.15
CA GLY A 146 3.57 -1.86 -6.15
C GLY A 146 4.25 -2.35 -4.87
N GLY A 147 3.84 -3.50 -4.31
CA GLY A 147 4.52 -4.14 -3.19
C GLY A 147 5.95 -4.58 -3.52
N GLY A 148 6.22 -4.95 -4.78
CA GLY A 148 7.56 -5.23 -5.30
C GLY A 148 8.45 -3.99 -5.33
N ILE A 149 7.92 -2.86 -5.79
CA ILE A 149 8.60 -1.56 -5.77
C ILE A 149 8.89 -1.17 -4.32
N LEU A 150 7.90 -1.26 -3.42
CA LEU A 150 8.07 -0.98 -2.00
C LEU A 150 9.20 -1.83 -1.37
N SER A 151 9.32 -3.08 -1.81
CA SER A 151 10.32 -4.02 -1.33
C SER A 151 11.75 -3.62 -1.70
N LEU A 152 11.95 -2.93 -2.83
CA LEU A 152 13.25 -2.36 -3.20
C LEU A 152 13.71 -1.33 -2.17
N PHE A 153 12.78 -0.51 -1.67
CA PHE A 153 13.06 0.49 -0.64
C PHE A 153 13.32 -0.12 0.75
N LEU A 154 12.83 -1.34 1.01
CA LEU A 154 13.06 -2.07 2.26
C LEU A 154 14.42 -2.75 2.33
N LYS A 155 15.03 -3.06 1.19
CA LYS A 155 16.31 -3.77 1.10
C LYS A 155 17.49 -2.97 1.66
N ASP A 156 17.42 -1.64 1.57
CA ASP A 156 18.50 -0.72 1.92
C ASP A 156 18.30 -0.01 3.28
N LEU A 157 17.23 -0.36 3.99
CA LEU A 157 16.97 0.04 5.38
C LEU A 157 17.65 -0.91 6.35
#